data_AF-A0A060XN62-F1
#
_entry.id   AF-A0A060XN62-F1
#
_cell.length_a   1.000
_cell.length_b   1.000
_cell.length_c   1.000
_cell.angle_alpha   90.00
_cell.angle_beta   90.00
_cell.angle_gamma   90.00
#
_symmetry.space_group_name_H-M   'P 1'
#
loop_
_entity.id
_entity.type
_entity.pdbx_description
1 polymer ?
#
loop_
_entity_poly.entity_id
_entity_poly.type
_entity_poly.pdbx_seq_one_letter_code
_entity_poly.pdbx_strand_id
1 'polypeptide(L)'
;MQNRYQGPVLLIRRTKDEIITTTGPEDIMSNRGNNLLLKLLQFRYPQVMTDDGVRAIRAWLAASNHVEEAAVYSSYEVDDDWCVSVLQSYKTERDVFFPWSVGEDMTLEGRRQLALFLARKYMRNFDSTHCTPLPYSEFTAPWRL
;
A
#
# COMPACT_ATOMS: atom_id res chain seq x y z
N MET A 1 -7.54 -11.89 11.08
CA MET A 1 -7.70 -13.03 10.15
C MET A 1 -7.00 -12.85 8.79
N GLN A 2 -6.33 -11.73 8.48
CA GLN A 2 -5.72 -11.52 7.14
C GLN A 2 -4.31 -12.11 6.91
N ASN A 3 -3.59 -12.52 7.95
CA ASN A 3 -2.22 -13.09 7.84
C ASN A 3 -2.16 -14.52 7.27
N ARG A 4 -3.21 -14.97 6.58
CA ARG A 4 -3.29 -16.32 6.00
C ARG A 4 -3.73 -16.33 4.55
N TYR A 5 -4.12 -15.19 3.98
CA TYR A 5 -4.57 -15.13 2.60
C TYR A 5 -3.40 -14.90 1.64
N GLN A 6 -3.11 -15.94 0.86
CA GLN A 6 -1.99 -15.99 -0.09
C GLN A 6 -2.37 -15.47 -1.48
N GLY A 7 -3.67 -15.30 -1.77
CA GLY A 7 -4.15 -14.90 -3.09
C GLY A 7 -3.98 -13.40 -3.39
N PRO A 8 -4.36 -12.95 -4.60
CA PRO A 8 -4.32 -11.55 -4.99
C PRO A 8 -5.31 -10.70 -4.15
N VAL A 9 -4.89 -9.51 -3.70
CA VAL A 9 -5.71 -8.60 -2.86
C VAL A 9 -5.60 -7.18 -3.40
N LEU A 10 -6.74 -6.50 -3.52
CA LEU A 10 -6.82 -5.06 -3.76
C LEU A 10 -7.70 -4.46 -2.67
N LEU A 11 -7.18 -3.46 -1.97
CA LEU A 11 -7.92 -2.68 -0.99
C LEU A 11 -8.43 -1.41 -1.67
N ILE A 12 -9.71 -1.10 -1.48
CA ILE A 12 -10.28 0.17 -1.91
C ILE A 12 -10.54 0.99 -0.64
N ARG A 13 -9.80 2.07 -0.46
CA ARG A 13 -9.89 2.97 0.70
C ARG A 13 -10.67 4.21 0.31
N ARG A 14 -11.83 4.41 0.93
CA ARG A 14 -12.53 5.69 0.88
C ARG A 14 -11.76 6.72 1.69
N THR A 15 -11.36 7.84 1.10
CA THR A 15 -10.51 8.83 1.79
C THR A 15 -11.29 9.73 2.74
N LYS A 16 -12.59 9.91 2.50
CA LYS A 16 -13.52 10.66 3.36
C LYS A 16 -14.48 9.72 4.11
N ASP A 17 -14.00 8.53 4.47
CA ASP A 17 -14.83 7.55 5.19
C ASP A 17 -15.10 8.03 6.62
N GLU A 18 -16.22 8.73 6.79
CA GLU A 18 -16.71 9.21 8.06
C GLU A 18 -17.14 8.02 8.94
N ILE A 19 -16.38 7.72 9.99
CA ILE A 19 -16.97 7.08 11.17
C ILE A 19 -17.44 8.25 12.05
N ILE A 20 -18.75 8.39 12.25
CA ILE A 20 -19.36 9.46 13.07
C ILE A 20 -18.58 9.61 14.38
N THR A 21 -17.79 10.67 14.48
CA THR A 21 -17.01 11.03 15.66
C THR A 21 -17.32 12.47 16.02
N THR A 22 -17.53 12.72 17.30
CA THR A 22 -17.90 14.04 17.85
C THR A 22 -16.69 14.95 18.06
N THR A 23 -15.49 14.52 17.67
CA THR A 23 -14.23 15.23 17.94
C THR A 23 -13.46 15.55 16.66
N GLY A 24 -13.55 16.81 16.21
CA GLY A 24 -12.60 17.43 15.29
C GLY A 24 -12.73 17.08 13.80
N PRO A 25 -12.04 17.83 12.93
CA PRO A 25 -12.10 17.63 11.47
C PRO A 25 -11.54 16.27 11.04
N GLU A 26 -11.94 15.84 9.85
CA GLU A 26 -11.57 14.59 9.19
C GLU A 26 -10.04 14.34 9.21
N ASP A 27 -9.59 13.37 10.01
CA ASP A 27 -8.20 12.92 9.99
C ASP A 27 -8.07 11.63 9.16
N ILE A 28 -7.57 11.77 7.94
CA ILE A 28 -7.30 10.64 7.02
C ILE A 28 -6.38 9.58 7.63
N MET A 29 -5.53 9.95 8.60
CA MET A 29 -4.63 9.02 9.29
C MET A 29 -5.38 8.06 10.21
N SER A 30 -6.56 8.44 10.70
CA SER A 30 -7.43 7.59 11.51
C SER A 30 -8.12 6.46 10.71
N ASN A 31 -8.08 6.54 9.37
CA ASN A 31 -8.74 5.58 8.49
C ASN A 31 -8.27 4.14 8.75
N ARG A 32 -9.22 3.22 8.97
CA ARG A 32 -8.91 1.82 9.31
C ARG A 32 -8.24 1.05 8.17
N GLY A 33 -8.47 1.47 6.92
CA GLY A 33 -7.79 0.94 5.72
C GLY A 33 -6.27 1.09 5.78
N ASN A 34 -5.77 2.16 6.42
CA ASN A 34 -4.34 2.41 6.62
C ASN A 34 -3.66 1.24 7.36
N ASN A 35 -4.27 0.85 8.48
CA ASN A 35 -3.79 -0.26 9.30
C ASN A 35 -3.93 -1.60 8.59
N LEU A 36 -4.94 -1.73 7.72
CA LEU A 36 -5.16 -2.93 6.94
C LEU A 36 -4.04 -3.15 5.93
N LEU A 37 -3.70 -2.10 5.17
CA LEU A 37 -2.60 -2.13 4.22
C LEU A 37 -1.27 -2.42 4.90
N LEU A 38 -0.96 -1.69 5.98
CA LEU A 38 0.29 -1.88 6.71
C LEU A 38 0.44 -3.31 7.22
N LYS A 39 -0.61 -3.89 7.82
CA LYS A 39 -0.56 -5.29 8.30
C LYS A 39 -0.44 -6.29 7.16
N LEU A 40 -1.13 -6.06 6.04
CA LEU A 40 -1.05 -6.92 4.86
C LEU A 40 0.38 -6.93 4.31
N LEU A 41 0.97 -5.75 4.12
CA LEU A 41 2.32 -5.63 3.57
C LEU A 41 3.38 -6.11 4.55
N GLN A 42 3.25 -5.85 5.85
CA GLN A 42 4.16 -6.37 6.88
C GLN A 42 4.20 -7.90 6.90
N PHE A 43 3.05 -8.54 6.67
CA PHE A 43 3.00 -9.98 6.53
C PHE A 43 3.61 -10.46 5.21
N ARG A 44 3.33 -9.78 4.09
CA ARG A 44 3.76 -10.23 2.76
C ARG A 44 5.23 -9.96 2.46
N TYR A 45 5.75 -8.84 2.92
CA TYR A 45 7.07 -8.31 2.57
C TYR A 45 7.78 -7.78 3.84
N PRO A 46 8.03 -8.65 4.84
CA PRO A 46 8.55 -8.21 6.14
C PRO A 46 9.87 -7.43 6.04
N GLN A 47 10.75 -7.77 5.10
CA GLN A 47 12.05 -7.10 4.95
C GLN A 47 11.96 -5.75 4.22
N VAL A 48 10.88 -5.50 3.46
CA VAL A 48 10.58 -4.16 2.91
C VAL A 48 9.91 -3.27 3.96
N MET A 49 9.09 -3.87 4.84
CA MET A 49 8.28 -3.16 5.84
C MET A 49 9.03 -2.89 7.15
N THR A 50 10.28 -2.44 7.03
CA THR A 50 11.03 -1.86 8.15
C THR A 50 10.47 -0.50 8.54
N ASP A 51 10.94 0.08 9.64
CA ASP A 51 10.47 1.38 10.16
C ASP A 51 10.47 2.48 9.07
N ASP A 52 11.47 2.47 8.20
CA ASP A 52 11.58 3.41 7.10
C ASP A 52 10.58 3.18 5.97
N GLY A 53 10.35 1.92 5.58
CA GLY A 53 9.32 1.57 4.61
C GLY A 53 7.92 1.92 5.13
N VAL A 54 7.66 1.61 6.40
CA VAL A 54 6.40 1.98 7.08
C VAL A 54 6.24 3.48 7.14
N ARG A 55 7.29 4.25 7.45
CA ARG A 55 7.23 5.71 7.48
C ARG A 55 6.93 6.30 6.11
N ALA A 56 7.56 5.79 5.05
CA ALA A 56 7.28 6.21 3.67
C ALA A 56 5.81 5.97 3.30
N ILE A 57 5.29 4.76 3.58
CA ILE A 57 3.87 4.43 3.36
C ILE A 57 2.95 5.34 4.18
N ARG A 58 3.28 5.64 5.44
CA ARG A 58 2.49 6.56 6.26
C ARG A 58 2.45 7.97 5.70
N ALA A 59 3.56 8.47 5.16
CA ALA A 59 3.58 9.77 4.47
C ALA A 59 2.66 9.76 3.25
N TRP A 60 2.67 8.67 2.46
CA TRP A 60 1.76 8.52 1.33
C TRP A 60 0.29 8.38 1.77
N LEU A 61 0.00 7.64 2.84
CA LEU A 61 -1.36 7.46 3.37
C LEU A 61 -1.95 8.75 3.97
N ALA A 62 -1.09 9.68 4.40
CA ALA A 62 -1.46 11.00 4.90
C ALA A 62 -1.83 11.99 3.79
N ALA A 63 -1.47 11.70 2.54
CA ALA A 63 -1.85 12.53 1.41
C ALA A 63 -3.37 12.54 1.24
N SER A 64 -3.94 13.73 1.13
CA SER A 64 -5.39 13.94 1.11
C SER A 64 -5.99 13.81 -0.30
N ASN A 65 -5.15 13.83 -1.33
CA ASN A 65 -5.57 13.77 -2.73
C ASN A 65 -4.46 13.17 -3.62
N HIS A 66 -4.83 12.85 -4.86
CA HIS A 66 -3.95 12.25 -5.85
C HIS A 66 -2.70 13.08 -6.20
N VAL A 67 -2.77 14.41 -6.08
CA VAL A 67 -1.63 15.30 -6.37
C VAL A 67 -0.57 15.17 -5.27
N GLU A 68 -1.00 15.19 -4.01
CA GLU A 68 -0.11 14.95 -2.86
C GLU A 68 0.46 13.53 -2.86
N GLU A 69 -0.36 12.52 -3.20
CA GLU A 69 0.12 11.14 -3.35
C GLU A 69 1.24 11.04 -4.39
N ALA A 70 1.04 11.67 -5.56
CA ALA A 70 2.03 11.71 -6.63
C ALA A 70 3.29 12.48 -6.21
N ALA A 71 3.15 13.59 -5.48
CA ALA A 71 4.27 14.35 -4.97
C ALA A 71 5.12 13.54 -3.98
N VAL A 72 4.48 12.79 -3.07
CA VAL A 72 5.18 11.86 -2.18
C VAL A 72 5.89 10.80 -3.01
N TYR A 73 5.20 10.16 -3.96
CA TYR A 73 5.80 9.12 -4.81
C TYR A 73 7.04 9.62 -5.57
N SER A 74 6.96 10.81 -6.17
CA SER A 74 8.08 11.44 -6.87
C SER A 74 9.21 11.85 -5.92
N SER A 75 8.92 12.29 -4.69
CA SER A 75 9.95 12.70 -3.73
C SER A 75 10.85 11.56 -3.24
N TYR A 76 10.37 10.32 -3.35
CA TYR A 76 11.15 9.10 -3.07
C TYR A 76 11.77 8.49 -4.33
N GLU A 77 11.65 9.16 -5.48
CA GLU A 77 12.22 8.74 -6.76
C GLU A 77 11.87 7.29 -7.13
N VAL A 78 10.62 6.90 -6.86
CA VAL A 78 10.19 5.51 -7.06
C VAL A 78 10.20 5.15 -8.54
N ASP A 79 11.06 4.20 -8.89
CA ASP A 79 11.14 3.61 -10.23
C ASP A 79 10.27 2.33 -10.29
N ASP A 80 9.14 2.41 -11.01
CA ASP A 80 8.20 1.31 -11.18
C ASP A 80 8.84 0.11 -11.90
N ASP A 81 9.68 0.33 -12.91
CA ASP A 81 10.29 -0.73 -13.72
C ASP A 81 11.36 -1.47 -12.93
N TRP A 82 12.16 -0.73 -12.18
CA TRP A 82 13.12 -1.30 -11.23
C TRP A 82 12.40 -2.10 -10.13
N CYS A 83 11.31 -1.58 -9.55
CA CYS A 83 10.53 -2.29 -8.53
C CYS A 83 9.97 -3.62 -9.07
N VAL A 84 9.43 -3.64 -10.29
CA VAL A 84 8.95 -4.86 -10.94
C VAL A 84 10.10 -5.84 -11.17
N SER A 85 11.23 -5.39 -11.70
CA SER A 85 12.40 -6.24 -11.96
C SER A 85 12.92 -6.89 -10.68
N VAL A 86 13.05 -6.12 -9.59
CA VAL A 86 13.44 -6.65 -8.27
C VAL A 86 12.46 -7.71 -7.81
N LEU A 87 11.16 -7.42 -7.79
CA LEU A 87 10.16 -8.39 -7.33
C LEU A 87 10.15 -9.65 -8.20
N GLN A 88 10.34 -9.53 -9.52
CA GLN A 88 10.38 -10.67 -10.44
C GLN A 88 11.61 -11.56 -10.19
N SER A 89 12.77 -10.98 -9.87
CA SER A 89 13.97 -11.76 -9.55
C SER A 89 13.81 -12.62 -8.28
N TYR A 90 12.99 -12.16 -7.32
CA TYR A 90 12.65 -12.92 -6.11
C TYR A 90 11.54 -13.96 -6.37
N LYS A 91 10.77 -13.83 -7.44
CA LYS A 91 9.71 -14.75 -7.82
C LYS A 91 10.30 -16.03 -8.43
N THR A 92 10.87 -16.90 -7.60
CA THR A 92 11.26 -18.26 -8.01
C THR A 92 10.08 -19.22 -7.85
N GLU A 93 10.10 -20.36 -8.56
CA GLU A 93 9.01 -21.37 -8.51
C GLU A 93 8.72 -21.92 -7.10
N ARG A 94 9.62 -21.72 -6.13
CA ARG A 94 9.50 -22.20 -4.75
C ARG A 94 8.78 -21.25 -3.79
N ASP A 95 8.65 -19.97 -4.11
CA ASP A 95 8.08 -18.93 -3.22
C ASP A 95 6.80 -18.27 -3.78
N VAL A 96 5.86 -19.10 -4.21
CA VAL A 96 4.51 -18.63 -4.59
C VAL A 96 3.74 -18.06 -3.38
N PHE A 97 4.20 -18.37 -2.17
CA PHE A 97 3.55 -18.02 -0.92
C PHE A 97 4.33 -16.94 -0.17
N PHE A 98 3.59 -16.02 0.44
CA PHE A 98 4.09 -15.05 1.39
C PHE A 98 4.40 -15.72 2.74
N PRO A 99 5.40 -15.23 3.50
CA PRO A 99 6.17 -13.99 3.28
C PRO A 99 7.32 -14.12 2.26
N TRP A 100 7.60 -13.04 1.54
CA TRP A 100 8.79 -12.92 0.69
C TRP A 100 9.94 -12.22 1.43
N SER A 101 11.16 -12.70 1.22
CA SER A 101 12.39 -12.14 1.81
C SER A 101 12.94 -10.92 1.06
N VAL A 102 12.26 -10.45 0.00
CA VAL A 102 12.65 -9.24 -0.73
C VAL A 102 12.85 -8.06 0.21
N GLY A 103 13.99 -7.39 0.11
CA GLY A 103 14.38 -6.28 0.98
C GLY A 103 15.53 -6.58 1.96
N GLU A 104 15.94 -7.84 2.14
CA GLU A 104 16.96 -8.23 3.12
C GLU A 104 18.32 -7.55 2.86
N ASP A 105 18.79 -7.56 1.61
CA ASP A 105 20.08 -6.98 1.19
C ASP A 105 19.96 -5.60 0.53
N MET A 106 18.81 -4.93 0.69
CA MET A 106 18.53 -3.69 -0.03
C MET A 106 18.94 -2.45 0.77
N THR A 107 19.34 -1.40 0.03
CA THR A 107 19.56 -0.09 0.63
C THR A 107 18.28 0.46 1.24
N LEU A 108 18.44 1.40 2.17
CA LEU A 108 17.34 2.13 2.77
C LEU A 108 16.39 2.74 1.74
N GLU A 109 16.96 3.37 0.71
CA GLU A 109 16.23 3.99 -0.38
C GLU A 109 15.45 2.96 -1.19
N GLY A 110 16.10 1.86 -1.59
CA GLY A 110 15.43 0.80 -2.34
C GLY A 110 14.24 0.18 -1.58
N ARG A 111 14.35 0.02 -0.26
CA ARG A 111 13.22 -0.46 0.56
C ARG A 111 12.06 0.53 0.59
N ARG A 112 12.33 1.84 0.69
CA ARG A 112 11.28 2.88 0.65
C ARG A 112 10.59 2.92 -0.70
N GLN A 113 11.35 2.82 -1.78
CA GLN A 113 10.79 2.76 -3.13
C GLN A 113 9.85 1.55 -3.30
N LEU A 114 10.32 0.35 -2.94
CA LEU A 114 9.47 -0.86 -2.98
C LEU A 114 8.24 -0.74 -2.07
N ALA A 115 8.39 -0.16 -0.87
CA ALA A 115 7.28 0.01 0.07
C ALA A 115 6.16 0.86 -0.54
N LEU A 116 6.51 1.99 -1.16
CA LEU A 116 5.58 2.89 -1.83
C LEU A 116 4.97 2.27 -3.09
N PHE A 117 5.79 1.61 -3.91
CA PHE A 117 5.33 0.88 -5.08
C PHE A 117 4.28 -0.17 -4.69
N LEU A 118 4.57 -1.01 -3.70
CA LEU A 118 3.65 -2.03 -3.19
C LEU A 118 2.38 -1.40 -2.61
N ALA A 119 2.48 -0.33 -1.83
CA ALA A 119 1.30 0.38 -1.31
C ALA A 119 0.35 0.80 -2.43
N ARG A 120 0.87 1.35 -3.52
CA ARG A 120 0.09 1.79 -4.69
C ARG A 120 -0.52 0.62 -5.49
N LYS A 121 0.10 -0.55 -5.50
CA LYS A 121 -0.47 -1.75 -6.16
C LYS A 121 -1.55 -2.44 -5.32
N TYR A 122 -1.44 -2.37 -3.99
CA TYR A 122 -2.34 -3.04 -3.06
C TYR A 122 -3.49 -2.17 -2.55
N MET A 123 -3.40 -0.85 -2.67
CA MET A 123 -4.45 0.08 -2.25
C MET A 123 -4.78 1.08 -3.36
N ARG A 124 -6.06 1.25 -3.61
CA ARG A 124 -6.64 2.32 -4.43
C ARG A 124 -7.44 3.26 -3.54
N ASN A 125 -7.13 4.54 -3.60
CA ASN A 125 -7.91 5.56 -2.93
C ASN A 125 -9.12 5.94 -3.80
N PHE A 126 -10.27 6.08 -3.16
CA PHE A 126 -11.51 6.53 -3.78
C PHE A 126 -12.01 7.73 -2.98
N ASP A 127 -12.10 8.89 -3.63
CA ASP A 127 -12.55 10.12 -2.98
C ASP A 127 -14.08 10.10 -2.81
N SER A 128 -14.53 9.46 -1.73
CA SER A 128 -15.94 9.43 -1.36
C SER A 128 -16.15 9.30 0.13
N THR A 129 -17.36 9.67 0.55
CA THR A 129 -17.88 9.42 1.88
C THR A 129 -18.52 8.03 1.99
N HIS A 130 -18.94 7.66 3.20
CA HIS A 130 -19.46 6.33 3.54
C HIS A 130 -20.76 5.95 2.80
N CYS A 131 -21.61 6.92 2.47
CA CYS A 131 -22.92 6.67 1.85
C CYS A 131 -22.92 6.75 0.32
N THR A 132 -21.77 7.00 -0.32
CA THR A 132 -21.64 7.00 -1.78
C THR A 132 -21.45 5.56 -2.26
N PRO A 133 -22.35 4.99 -3.09
CA PRO A 133 -22.15 3.67 -3.67
C PRO A 133 -20.81 3.61 -4.40
N LEU A 134 -20.02 2.56 -4.16
CA LEU A 134 -18.77 2.37 -4.86
C LEU A 134 -19.09 1.95 -6.32
N PRO A 135 -18.66 2.71 -7.34
CA PRO A 135 -18.96 2.39 -8.73
C PRO A 135 -18.37 1.05 -9.15
N TYR A 136 -19.05 0.33 -10.04
CA TYR A 136 -18.57 -0.96 -10.57
C TYR A 136 -17.17 -0.83 -11.22
N SER A 137 -16.86 0.33 -11.80
CA SER A 137 -15.58 0.62 -12.44
C SER A 137 -14.39 0.61 -11.48
N GLU A 138 -14.63 0.75 -10.17
CA GLU A 138 -13.57 0.70 -9.15
C GLU A 138 -13.18 -0.75 -8.82
N PHE A 139 -14.02 -1.73 -9.14
CA PHE A 139 -13.73 -3.15 -8.91
C PHE A 139 -12.85 -3.71 -10.03
N THR A 140 -11.55 -3.46 -9.92
CA THR A 140 -10.54 -4.01 -10.82
C THR A 140 -9.92 -5.28 -10.25
N ALA A 141 -9.45 -6.17 -11.12
CA ALA A 141 -8.68 -7.33 -10.69
C ALA A 141 -7.44 -6.89 -9.88
N PRO A 142 -7.10 -7.56 -8.77
CA PRO A 142 -5.90 -7.21 -8.02
C PRO A 142 -4.64 -7.37 -8.87
N TRP A 143 -3.65 -6.51 -8.61
CA TRP A 143 -2.37 -6.58 -9.27
C TRP A 143 -1.71 -7.96 -9.09
N ARG A 144 -1.08 -8.44 -10.17
CA ARG A 144 -0.26 -9.65 -10.20
C ARG A 144 1.06 -9.30 -10.84
N LEU A 145 2.14 -9.73 -10.17
CA LEU A 145 3.51 -9.64 -10.66
C LEU A 145 3.77 -10.64 -11.78
#